data_AF-A0A2N5I957-F1
#
_entry.id   AF-A0A2N5I957-F1
#
_cell.length_a   1.000
_cell.length_b   1.000
_cell.length_c   1.000
_cell.angle_alpha   90.00
_cell.angle_beta   90.00
_cell.angle_gamma   90.00
#
_symmetry.space_group_name_H-M   'P 1'
#
loop_
_entity.id
_entity.type
_entity.pdbx_description
1 polymer ?
#
loop_
_entity_poly.entity_id
_entity_poly.type
_entity_poly.pdbx_seq_one_letter_code
_entity_poly.pdbx_strand_id
1 'polypeptide(L)'
;MTHAYRQLPAQPYSSIDQLPADQFIRTVFQQPDYQQSNYMCQTVERQRQRFHQFRAIKPSTRDELVVTQGFQYDIVATWGEDIGNGERFGFNNDFNCYFGNNPNEGVLWVNHEYIGNLGIYVSGYMGEGQRTAEQIRIEKYNVGGSVIYIRKTDKGKWSIVKDSRYNRRITANTPINLTGPARGSEAVTEQHR
;
A
#
# COMPACT_ATOMS: atom_id res chain seq x y z
N MET A 1 -46.44 -21.97 -22.08
CA MET A 1 -45.29 -21.07 -22.30
C MET A 1 -45.48 -19.83 -21.43
N THR A 2 -44.74 -19.71 -20.34
CA THR A 2 -44.63 -18.44 -19.59
C THR A 2 -43.28 -18.45 -18.88
N HIS A 3 -42.40 -17.56 -19.32
CA HIS A 3 -41.15 -17.22 -18.63
C HIS A 3 -41.46 -16.45 -17.36
N ALA A 4 -40.81 -16.80 -16.26
CA ALA A 4 -40.59 -15.90 -15.14
C ALA A 4 -39.23 -16.22 -14.52
N TYR A 5 -38.16 -15.71 -15.14
CA TYR A 5 -36.90 -15.55 -14.44
C TYR A 5 -37.12 -14.54 -13.33
N ARG A 6 -37.09 -15.02 -12.09
CA ARG A 6 -37.09 -14.20 -10.89
C ARG A 6 -35.80 -13.37 -10.93
N GLN A 7 -35.91 -12.08 -11.25
CA GLN A 7 -34.81 -11.15 -11.05
C GLN A 7 -34.50 -11.12 -9.55
N LEU A 8 -33.30 -11.53 -9.20
CA LEU A 8 -32.74 -11.29 -7.87
C LEU A 8 -32.61 -9.77 -7.70
N PRO A 9 -32.98 -9.20 -6.54
CA PRO A 9 -32.82 -7.78 -6.31
C PRO A 9 -31.32 -7.43 -6.41
N ALA A 10 -31.00 -6.43 -7.22
CA ALA A 10 -29.68 -5.82 -7.25
C ALA A 10 -29.33 -5.34 -5.83
N GLN A 11 -28.33 -5.96 -5.21
CA GLN A 11 -27.83 -5.53 -3.91
C GLN A 11 -27.09 -4.19 -4.08
N PRO A 12 -27.46 -3.12 -3.37
CA PRO A 12 -26.80 -1.84 -3.49
C PRO A 12 -25.57 -1.82 -2.59
N TYR A 13 -24.41 -2.22 -3.11
CA TYR A 13 -23.13 -1.85 -2.50
C TYR A 13 -22.31 -1.03 -3.49
N SER A 14 -22.70 0.23 -3.63
CA SER A 14 -22.09 1.21 -4.52
C SER A 14 -21.42 2.33 -3.72
N SER A 15 -20.15 2.13 -3.37
CA SER A 15 -19.05 3.11 -3.34
C SER A 15 -17.90 2.49 -2.53
N ILE A 16 -16.75 2.29 -3.17
CA ILE A 16 -15.52 1.81 -2.51
C ILE A 16 -15.05 2.80 -1.43
N ASP A 17 -15.53 4.05 -1.51
CA ASP A 17 -15.07 5.20 -0.76
C ASP A 17 -15.52 5.15 0.71
N GLN A 18 -16.50 4.29 1.05
CA GLN A 18 -17.05 4.16 2.41
C GLN A 18 -16.80 2.79 3.06
N LEU A 19 -16.11 1.87 2.39
CA LEU A 19 -15.88 0.53 2.95
C LEU A 19 -15.01 0.60 4.22
N PRO A 20 -15.27 -0.23 5.25
CA PRO A 20 -14.29 -0.50 6.31
C PRO A 20 -12.93 -0.89 5.72
N ALA A 21 -11.83 -0.55 6.37
CA ALA A 21 -10.49 -0.75 5.80
C ALA A 21 -10.21 -2.21 5.42
N ASP A 22 -10.61 -3.16 6.25
CA ASP A 22 -10.50 -4.59 5.96
C ASP A 22 -11.29 -5.00 4.70
N GLN A 23 -12.49 -4.44 4.51
CA GLN A 23 -13.32 -4.70 3.34
C GLN A 23 -12.79 -4.01 2.09
N PHE A 24 -12.27 -2.79 2.23
CA PHE A 24 -11.60 -2.06 1.16
C PHE A 24 -10.37 -2.82 0.67
N ILE A 25 -9.46 -3.17 1.59
CA ILE A 25 -8.25 -3.96 1.30
C ILE A 25 -8.64 -5.28 0.64
N ARG A 26 -9.62 -6.00 1.17
CA ARG A 26 -10.13 -7.22 0.53
C ARG A 26 -10.67 -6.95 -0.86
N THR A 27 -11.46 -5.90 -1.08
CA THR A 27 -12.06 -5.62 -2.39
C THR A 27 -11.00 -5.23 -3.43
N VAL A 28 -10.01 -4.42 -3.03
CA VAL A 28 -8.94 -3.94 -3.93
C VAL A 28 -7.91 -5.04 -4.21
N PHE A 29 -7.61 -5.87 -3.21
CA PHE A 29 -6.50 -6.82 -3.26
C PHE A 29 -6.94 -8.29 -3.31
N GLN A 30 -8.25 -8.57 -3.42
CA GLN A 30 -8.73 -9.92 -3.74
C GLN A 30 -8.29 -10.26 -5.15
N GLN A 31 -7.31 -11.15 -5.23
CA GLN A 31 -7.00 -11.86 -6.44
C GLN A 31 -8.05 -12.96 -6.60
N PRO A 32 -8.81 -13.00 -7.72
CA PRO A 32 -9.64 -14.15 -8.03
C PRO A 32 -8.70 -15.33 -8.23
N ASP A 33 -8.64 -16.20 -7.23
CA ASP A 33 -7.76 -17.36 -7.13
C ASP A 33 -6.32 -17.07 -7.56
N TYR A 34 -5.45 -16.83 -6.57
CA TYR A 34 -4.02 -17.06 -6.77
C TYR A 34 -3.83 -18.55 -7.10
N GLN A 35 -4.01 -18.91 -8.36
CA GLN A 35 -3.42 -20.10 -8.95
C GLN A 35 -1.93 -19.86 -8.72
N GLN A 36 -1.35 -20.57 -7.75
CA GLN A 36 0.08 -20.81 -7.76
C GLN A 36 0.38 -21.35 -9.16
N SER A 37 0.83 -20.48 -10.06
CA SER A 37 1.48 -20.92 -11.27
C SER A 37 2.61 -21.80 -10.75
N ASN A 38 2.50 -23.10 -11.04
CA ASN A 38 3.53 -24.09 -10.76
C ASN A 38 4.81 -23.65 -11.50
N TYR A 39 5.55 -22.71 -10.93
CA TYR A 39 6.98 -22.56 -11.15
C TYR A 39 7.69 -23.66 -10.34
N MET A 40 7.22 -24.89 -10.46
CA MET A 40 8.03 -26.05 -10.17
C MET A 40 9.09 -26.06 -11.27
N CYS A 41 10.30 -25.67 -10.88
CA CYS A 41 11.50 -25.74 -11.68
C CYS A 41 11.56 -27.11 -12.36
N GLN A 42 11.17 -27.16 -13.64
CA GLN A 42 11.32 -28.34 -14.45
C GLN A 42 12.83 -28.56 -14.62
N THR A 43 13.25 -29.77 -14.25
CA THR A 43 14.56 -30.39 -14.47
C THR A 43 15.60 -29.49 -15.14
N VAL A 44 16.57 -29.02 -14.34
CA VAL A 44 17.61 -28.10 -14.78
C VAL A 44 18.58 -28.82 -15.74
N GLU A 45 18.27 -28.82 -17.03
CA GLU A 45 19.35 -28.72 -18.01
C GLU A 45 20.03 -27.37 -17.77
N ARG A 46 21.30 -27.44 -17.35
CA ARG A 46 22.10 -26.29 -16.91
C ARG A 46 22.49 -25.45 -18.12
N GLN A 47 21.52 -24.84 -18.80
CA GLN A 47 21.77 -23.72 -19.70
C GLN A 47 22.37 -22.61 -18.85
N ARG A 48 23.63 -22.24 -19.13
CA ARG A 48 24.28 -21.05 -18.56
C ARG A 48 23.59 -19.80 -19.11
N GLN A 49 22.34 -19.56 -18.72
CA GLN A 49 21.71 -18.27 -18.93
C GLN A 49 22.47 -17.28 -18.04
N ARG A 50 23.15 -16.33 -18.67
CA ARG A 50 23.78 -15.22 -17.98
C ARG A 50 22.66 -14.44 -17.30
N PHE A 51 22.48 -14.66 -16.00
CA PHE A 51 21.40 -14.10 -15.18
C PHE A 51 21.38 -12.56 -15.08
N HIS A 52 22.26 -11.86 -15.80
CA HIS A 52 22.43 -10.41 -15.68
C HIS A 52 22.68 -9.81 -17.05
N GLN A 53 21.70 -9.03 -17.55
CA GLN A 53 21.87 -8.16 -18.72
C GLN A 53 22.45 -6.78 -18.36
N PHE A 54 22.99 -6.61 -17.16
CA PHE A 54 23.53 -5.34 -16.69
C PHE A 54 24.91 -5.50 -16.05
N ARG A 55 25.66 -4.39 -16.01
CA ARG A 55 26.97 -4.32 -15.36
C ARG A 55 26.79 -3.96 -13.88
N ALA A 56 27.27 -4.79 -12.97
CA ALA A 56 27.26 -4.48 -11.54
C ALA A 56 28.06 -3.19 -11.25
N ILE A 57 27.54 -2.38 -10.32
CA ILE A 57 28.18 -1.14 -9.82
C ILE A 57 28.80 -1.38 -8.44
N LYS A 58 29.72 -0.51 -8.01
CA LYS A 58 30.30 -0.56 -6.66
C LYS A 58 29.39 0.12 -5.64
N PRO A 59 29.46 -0.25 -4.35
CA PRO A 59 28.82 0.51 -3.28
C PRO A 59 29.26 1.98 -3.30
N SER A 60 28.38 2.87 -2.85
CA SER A 60 28.62 4.31 -2.76
C SER A 60 28.17 4.84 -1.40
N THR A 61 28.79 5.94 -0.96
CA THR A 61 28.41 6.70 0.23
C THR A 61 27.75 8.04 -0.12
N ARG A 62 27.43 8.27 -1.41
CA ARG A 62 26.69 9.44 -1.84
C ARG A 62 25.24 9.34 -1.38
N ASP A 63 24.65 10.48 -1.04
CA ASP A 63 23.23 10.60 -0.74
C ASP A 63 22.38 10.62 -2.04
N GLU A 64 22.55 9.57 -2.85
CA GLU A 64 21.95 9.42 -4.18
C GLU A 64 21.64 7.96 -4.49
N LEU A 65 20.52 7.71 -5.19
CA LEU A 65 20.25 6.39 -5.75
C LEU A 65 21.07 6.19 -7.02
N VAL A 66 22.16 5.44 -6.92
CA VAL A 66 23.02 5.12 -8.07
C VAL A 66 22.50 3.86 -8.77
N VAL A 67 22.20 3.98 -10.07
CA VAL A 67 21.77 2.87 -10.92
C VAL A 67 22.83 2.55 -11.98
N THR A 68 22.76 1.35 -12.56
CA THR A 68 23.67 0.95 -13.63
C THR A 68 23.33 1.63 -14.97
N GLN A 69 24.26 1.60 -15.91
CA GLN A 69 24.10 2.22 -17.23
C GLN A 69 22.87 1.65 -17.95
N GLY A 70 22.06 2.55 -18.53
CA GLY A 70 20.82 2.20 -19.23
C GLY A 70 19.58 2.12 -18.33
N PHE A 71 19.74 2.24 -17.01
CA PHE A 71 18.64 2.30 -16.05
C PHE A 71 18.36 3.75 -15.63
N GLN A 72 17.11 4.00 -15.26
CA GLN A 72 16.63 5.24 -14.69
C GLN A 72 15.67 4.90 -13.55
N TYR A 73 15.47 5.84 -12.64
CA TYR A 73 14.48 5.72 -11.58
C TYR A 73 13.63 6.98 -11.53
N ASP A 74 12.41 6.83 -11.04
CA ASP A 74 11.49 7.92 -10.74
C ASP A 74 11.10 7.86 -9.28
N ILE A 75 10.83 9.03 -8.70
CA ILE A 75 10.14 9.13 -7.43
C ILE A 75 8.64 9.05 -7.71
N VAL A 76 7.99 8.00 -7.20
CA VAL A 76 6.56 7.75 -7.41
C VAL A 76 5.69 8.55 -6.44
N ALA A 77 6.10 8.62 -5.18
CA ALA A 77 5.42 9.35 -4.11
C ALA A 77 6.43 9.75 -3.03
N THR A 78 6.19 10.87 -2.34
CA THR A 78 6.97 11.27 -1.16
C THR A 78 6.07 11.51 0.05
N TRP A 79 6.65 11.41 1.25
CA TRP A 79 5.95 11.74 2.49
C TRP A 79 5.33 13.14 2.43
N GLY A 80 4.06 13.26 2.82
CA GLY A 80 3.34 14.53 2.85
C GLY A 80 2.76 14.95 1.50
N GLU A 81 3.05 14.23 0.41
CA GLU A 81 2.44 14.45 -0.89
C GLU A 81 0.92 14.21 -0.80
N ASP A 82 0.13 15.17 -1.28
CA ASP A 82 -1.32 15.06 -1.39
C ASP A 82 -1.70 13.89 -2.29
N ILE A 83 -2.53 12.95 -1.87
CA ILE A 83 -2.97 11.83 -2.71
C ILE A 83 -4.25 12.13 -3.50
N GLY A 84 -4.75 13.37 -3.45
CA GLY A 84 -5.79 13.91 -4.33
C GLY A 84 -7.21 13.86 -3.77
N ASN A 85 -7.37 13.41 -2.53
CA ASN A 85 -8.64 13.33 -1.82
C ASN A 85 -8.62 14.08 -0.47
N GLY A 86 -7.65 14.99 -0.29
CA GLY A 86 -7.43 15.73 0.96
C GLY A 86 -6.52 15.01 1.97
N GLU A 87 -6.20 13.74 1.74
CA GLU A 87 -5.23 12.98 2.53
C GLU A 87 -3.80 13.14 1.98
N ARG A 88 -2.82 12.78 2.80
CA ARG A 88 -1.39 12.85 2.45
C ARG A 88 -0.71 11.51 2.61
N PHE A 89 0.25 11.21 1.75
CA PHE A 89 1.06 10.01 1.82
C PHE A 89 1.83 9.94 3.15
N GLY A 90 1.84 8.76 3.78
CA GLY A 90 2.40 8.54 5.11
C GLY A 90 3.92 8.60 5.18
N PHE A 91 4.45 8.43 6.39
CA PHE A 91 5.87 8.58 6.70
C PHE A 91 6.57 7.23 6.74
N ASN A 92 7.85 7.23 6.32
CA ASN A 92 8.78 6.11 6.48
C ASN A 92 8.23 4.82 5.87
N ASN A 93 8.07 4.88 4.54
CA ASN A 93 7.55 3.77 3.77
C ASN A 93 8.46 2.55 3.86
N ASP A 94 7.85 1.37 3.90
CA ASP A 94 8.56 0.09 3.87
C ASP A 94 7.96 -0.80 2.78
N PHE A 95 7.34 -1.93 3.15
CA PHE A 95 6.77 -2.88 2.21
C PHE A 95 5.80 -2.22 1.22
N ASN A 96 5.95 -2.56 -0.06
CA ASN A 96 5.03 -2.17 -1.11
C ASN A 96 4.55 -3.40 -1.89
N CYS A 97 3.31 -3.31 -2.40
CA CYS A 97 2.72 -4.37 -3.21
C CYS A 97 1.89 -3.76 -4.33
N TYR A 98 2.21 -4.13 -5.57
CA TYR A 98 1.54 -3.64 -6.77
C TYR A 98 0.45 -4.61 -7.21
N PHE A 99 -0.70 -4.07 -7.59
CA PHE A 99 -1.88 -4.80 -8.04
C PHE A 99 -2.38 -4.21 -9.35
N GLY A 100 -2.34 -5.01 -10.41
CA GLY A 100 -2.78 -4.60 -11.73
C GLY A 100 -2.24 -5.56 -12.80
N ASN A 101 -2.98 -5.67 -13.89
CA ASN A 101 -2.59 -6.48 -15.05
C ASN A 101 -2.09 -5.59 -16.21
N ASN A 102 -2.15 -4.26 -16.06
CA ASN A 102 -1.68 -3.30 -17.05
C ASN A 102 -0.24 -2.91 -16.74
N PRO A 103 0.72 -3.04 -17.68
CA PRO A 103 2.12 -2.67 -17.43
C PRO A 103 2.36 -1.18 -17.15
N ASN A 104 1.37 -0.31 -17.38
CA ASN A 104 1.50 1.15 -17.28
C ASN A 104 0.63 1.78 -16.18
N GLU A 105 -0.17 1.00 -15.43
CA GLU A 105 -0.99 1.54 -14.35
C GLU A 105 -1.47 0.46 -13.39
N GLY A 106 -1.72 0.82 -12.14
CA GLY A 106 -2.30 -0.09 -11.17
C GLY A 106 -2.41 0.53 -9.79
N VAL A 107 -2.88 -0.26 -8.84
CA VAL A 107 -2.96 0.12 -7.44
C VAL A 107 -1.67 -0.32 -6.74
N LEU A 108 -1.08 0.60 -5.97
CA LEU A 108 0.07 0.32 -5.13
C LEU A 108 -0.35 0.46 -3.66
N TRP A 109 -0.19 -0.63 -2.90
CA TRP A 109 -0.11 -0.58 -1.45
C TRP A 109 1.29 -0.15 -1.03
N VAL A 110 1.38 0.77 -0.07
CA VAL A 110 2.64 1.13 0.59
C VAL A 110 2.41 1.18 2.10
N ASN A 111 3.17 0.38 2.85
CA ASN A 111 3.18 0.37 4.30
C ASN A 111 3.97 1.55 4.86
N HIS A 112 3.50 2.13 5.97
CA HIS A 112 4.17 3.20 6.73
C HIS A 112 4.43 2.69 8.14
N GLU A 113 5.66 2.23 8.38
CA GLU A 113 5.94 1.27 9.44
C GLU A 113 6.01 1.91 10.83
N TYR A 114 6.81 2.98 10.98
CA TYR A 114 7.07 3.57 12.29
C TYR A 114 7.50 5.04 12.22
N ILE A 115 7.29 5.75 13.33
CA ILE A 115 7.90 7.06 13.58
C ILE A 115 9.21 6.92 14.37
N GLY A 116 9.20 6.11 15.44
CA GLY A 116 10.39 5.84 16.25
C GLY A 116 10.98 7.11 16.86
N ASN A 117 12.31 7.27 16.72
CA ASN A 117 13.07 8.44 17.16
C ASN A 117 13.00 9.62 16.16
N LEU A 118 12.27 9.48 15.04
CA LEU A 118 12.11 10.52 14.02
C LEU A 118 10.96 11.49 14.31
N GLY A 119 10.42 11.46 15.54
CA GLY A 119 9.33 12.34 15.98
C GLY A 119 9.64 13.83 15.83
N ILE A 120 10.92 14.23 15.87
CA ILE A 120 11.35 15.61 15.64
C ILE A 120 10.92 16.13 14.26
N TYR A 121 10.97 15.28 13.23
CA TYR A 121 10.57 15.66 11.87
C TYR A 121 9.05 15.60 11.69
N VAL A 122 8.40 14.62 12.32
CA VAL A 122 6.99 14.29 12.05
C VAL A 122 6.03 15.10 12.92
N SER A 123 6.28 15.15 14.23
CA SER A 123 5.39 15.75 15.23
C SER A 123 6.03 16.90 16.01
N GLY A 124 7.32 17.19 15.76
CA GLY A 124 8.11 18.12 16.55
C GLY A 124 8.45 17.59 17.96
N TYR A 125 8.29 16.28 18.21
CA TYR A 125 8.66 15.67 19.48
C TYR A 125 10.19 15.57 19.61
N MET A 126 10.74 16.24 20.62
CA MET A 126 12.19 16.39 20.81
C MET A 126 12.87 15.17 21.46
N GLY A 127 12.14 14.09 21.74
CA GLY A 127 12.69 12.90 22.41
C GLY A 127 12.70 12.98 23.94
N GLU A 128 12.23 14.09 24.51
CA GLU A 128 12.21 14.33 25.96
C GLU A 128 10.78 14.38 26.49
N GLY A 129 10.55 13.76 27.66
CA GLY A 129 9.25 13.76 28.33
C GLY A 129 8.18 12.96 27.59
N GLN A 130 6.93 13.13 28.01
CA GLN A 130 5.78 12.49 27.37
C GLN A 130 5.34 13.26 26.12
N ARG A 131 4.88 12.54 25.11
CA ARG A 131 4.25 13.15 23.93
C ARG A 131 2.93 13.80 24.33
N THR A 132 2.67 14.98 23.75
CA THR A 132 1.35 15.61 23.83
C THR A 132 0.33 14.82 23.01
N ALA A 133 -0.97 15.01 23.32
CA ALA A 133 -2.05 14.38 22.55
C ALA A 133 -1.99 14.76 21.05
N GLU A 134 -1.60 15.99 20.74
CA GLU A 134 -1.46 16.45 19.36
C GLU A 134 -0.31 15.76 18.63
N GLN A 135 0.85 15.62 19.28
CA GLN A 135 1.97 14.86 18.73
C GLN A 135 1.56 13.41 18.44
N ILE A 136 0.88 12.76 19.38
CA ILE A 136 0.36 11.40 19.19
C ILE A 136 -0.61 11.34 18.01
N ARG A 137 -1.52 12.33 17.89
CA ARG A 137 -2.47 12.40 16.77
C ARG A 137 -1.77 12.48 15.42
N ILE A 138 -0.75 13.33 15.30
CA ILE A 138 0.06 13.48 14.09
C ILE A 138 0.81 12.17 13.78
N GLU A 139 1.43 11.54 14.77
CA GLU A 139 2.16 10.29 14.57
C GLU A 139 1.26 9.13 14.15
N LYS A 140 0.10 8.98 14.80
CA LYS A 140 -0.92 7.97 14.44
C LYS A 140 -1.45 8.15 13.02
N TYR A 141 -1.51 9.39 12.52
CA TYR A 141 -1.89 9.68 11.14
C TYR A 141 -0.80 9.28 10.13
N ASN A 142 0.48 9.32 10.52
CA ASN A 142 1.59 9.09 9.60
C ASN A 142 1.98 7.62 9.43
N VAL A 143 1.54 6.72 10.32
CA VAL A 143 1.73 5.26 10.19
C VAL A 143 0.53 4.57 9.52
N GLY A 144 0.65 3.27 9.22
CA GLY A 144 -0.39 2.45 8.60
C GLY A 144 -0.07 2.15 7.14
N GLY A 145 -0.91 2.59 6.19
CA GLY A 145 -0.67 2.40 4.77
C GLY A 145 -1.29 3.46 3.88
N SER A 146 -0.72 3.59 2.68
CA SER A 146 -1.31 4.32 1.55
C SER A 146 -1.72 3.32 0.49
N VAL A 147 -2.97 3.44 0.02
CA VAL A 147 -3.41 2.84 -1.22
C VAL A 147 -3.46 3.95 -2.24
N ILE A 148 -2.67 3.84 -3.31
CA ILE A 148 -2.60 4.86 -4.36
C ILE A 148 -2.75 4.22 -5.73
N TYR A 149 -3.49 4.85 -6.62
CA TYR A 149 -3.48 4.49 -8.02
C TYR A 149 -2.36 5.23 -8.72
N ILE A 150 -1.49 4.50 -9.39
CA ILE A 150 -0.34 5.05 -10.10
C ILE A 150 -0.45 4.76 -11.59
N ARG A 151 0.00 5.71 -12.40
CA ARG A 151 0.06 5.58 -13.86
C ARG A 151 1.38 6.10 -14.39
N LYS A 152 1.93 5.38 -15.36
CA LYS A 152 3.06 5.79 -16.18
C LYS A 152 2.57 6.75 -17.27
N THR A 153 3.15 7.92 -17.32
CA THR A 153 2.92 8.92 -18.37
C THR A 153 3.52 8.44 -19.70
N ASP A 154 3.12 9.08 -20.81
CA ASP A 154 3.68 8.80 -22.14
C ASP A 154 5.20 9.03 -22.23
N LYS A 155 5.73 9.87 -21.33
CA LYS A 155 7.18 10.13 -21.19
C LYS A 155 7.90 9.10 -20.31
N GLY A 156 7.17 8.09 -19.85
CA GLY A 156 7.69 6.98 -19.06
C GLY A 156 7.75 7.20 -17.55
N LYS A 157 7.37 8.39 -17.05
CA LYS A 157 7.39 8.74 -15.62
C LYS A 157 6.15 8.23 -14.89
N TRP A 158 6.33 7.60 -13.74
CA TRP A 158 5.23 7.20 -12.86
C TRP A 158 4.77 8.34 -11.95
N SER A 159 3.46 8.39 -11.67
CA SER A 159 2.86 9.37 -10.75
C SER A 159 1.53 8.89 -10.18
N ILE A 160 1.11 9.47 -9.05
CA ILE A 160 -0.21 9.26 -8.46
C ILE A 160 -1.29 9.91 -9.33
N VAL A 161 -2.34 9.15 -9.67
CA VAL A 161 -3.56 9.67 -10.29
C VAL A 161 -4.45 10.22 -9.20
N LYS A 162 -4.42 11.55 -8.99
CA LYS A 162 -5.00 12.23 -7.82
C LYS A 162 -6.53 12.06 -7.70
N ASP A 163 -7.25 12.04 -8.81
CA ASP A 163 -8.70 11.89 -8.88
C ASP A 163 -9.17 10.42 -8.82
N SER A 164 -8.29 9.49 -8.45
CA SER A 164 -8.64 8.08 -8.35
C SER A 164 -9.42 7.74 -7.08
N ARG A 165 -10.56 7.07 -7.26
CA ARG A 165 -11.36 6.46 -6.18
C ARG A 165 -10.63 5.40 -5.35
N TYR A 166 -9.48 4.92 -5.80
CA TYR A 166 -8.67 3.96 -5.04
C TYR A 166 -7.78 4.65 -4.01
N ASN A 167 -7.54 5.96 -4.13
CA ASN A 167 -6.62 6.66 -3.24
C ASN A 167 -7.20 6.70 -1.83
N ARG A 168 -6.46 6.18 -0.85
CA ARG A 168 -6.92 6.08 0.53
C ARG A 168 -5.75 5.98 1.51
N ARG A 169 -5.92 6.61 2.67
CA ARG A 169 -5.08 6.35 3.85
C ARG A 169 -5.74 5.35 4.79
N ILE A 170 -4.94 4.38 5.20
CA ILE A 170 -5.19 3.53 6.36
C ILE A 170 -4.22 4.02 7.45
N THR A 171 -4.75 4.45 8.58
CA THR A 171 -3.98 5.04 9.68
C THR A 171 -4.19 4.24 10.96
N ALA A 172 -3.45 4.55 12.03
CA ALA A 172 -3.66 3.91 13.33
C ALA A 172 -5.04 4.19 13.97
N ASN A 173 -5.82 5.12 13.40
CA ASN A 173 -7.19 5.41 13.83
C ASN A 173 -8.25 4.86 12.87
N THR A 174 -7.84 4.19 11.78
CA THR A 174 -8.81 3.64 10.85
C THR A 174 -9.52 2.45 11.48
N PRO A 175 -10.87 2.45 11.55
CA PRO A 175 -11.60 1.30 12.08
C PRO A 175 -11.37 0.07 11.20
N ILE A 176 -10.99 -1.04 11.84
CA ILE A 176 -10.72 -2.33 11.20
C ILE A 176 -11.50 -3.40 11.97
N ASN A 177 -12.23 -4.26 11.25
CA ASN A 177 -12.92 -5.37 11.89
C ASN A 177 -11.92 -6.46 12.30
N LEU A 178 -11.90 -6.81 13.59
CA LEU A 178 -11.24 -8.04 14.03
C LEU A 178 -12.06 -9.24 13.54
N THR A 179 -11.41 -10.14 12.82
CA THR A 179 -12.01 -11.36 12.27
C THR A 179 -11.17 -12.58 12.65
N GLY A 180 -11.63 -13.79 12.33
CA GLY A 180 -10.95 -15.04 12.67
C GLY A 180 -11.25 -15.56 14.08
N PRO A 181 -10.63 -16.68 14.50
CA PRO A 181 -11.00 -17.43 15.71
C PRO A 181 -10.90 -16.64 17.02
N ALA A 182 -10.01 -15.64 17.08
CA ALA A 182 -9.84 -14.81 18.27
C ALA A 182 -11.01 -13.83 18.49
N ARG A 183 -11.79 -13.50 17.43
CA ARG A 183 -12.88 -12.52 17.50
C ARG A 183 -13.91 -12.96 18.54
N GLY A 184 -14.19 -12.08 19.51
CA GLY A 184 -15.18 -12.35 20.56
C GLY A 184 -14.61 -13.11 21.78
N SER A 185 -13.32 -13.47 21.78
CA SER A 185 -12.66 -14.00 22.96
C SER A 185 -12.43 -12.91 24.01
N GLU A 186 -12.33 -13.29 25.28
CA GLU A 186 -12.08 -12.37 26.41
C GLU A 186 -10.86 -11.47 26.17
N ALA A 187 -9.77 -12.02 25.66
CA ALA A 187 -8.51 -11.33 25.36
C ALA A 187 -8.64 -10.15 24.37
N VAL A 188 -9.73 -10.07 23.60
CA VAL A 188 -9.95 -9.01 22.59
C VAL A 188 -11.30 -8.31 22.75
N THR A 189 -12.05 -8.62 23.82
CA THR A 189 -13.36 -8.03 24.10
C THR A 189 -13.38 -7.17 25.35
N GLU A 190 -12.37 -7.25 26.22
CA GLU A 190 -12.25 -6.32 27.34
C GLU A 190 -12.08 -4.87 26.85
N GLN A 191 -13.12 -4.07 27.06
CA GLN A 191 -13.00 -2.63 27.10
C GLN A 191 -12.20 -2.30 28.37
N HIS A 192 -10.97 -1.83 28.22
CA HIS A 192 -10.26 -1.21 29.34
C HIS A 192 -11.16 -0.11 29.94
N ARG A 193 -11.59 -0.35 31.19
CA ARG A 193 -12.19 0.63 32.09
C ARG A 193 -11.16 1.66 32.54
#